data_AF-A0A8J2SE29-F1
#
_entry.id   AF-A0A8J2SE29-F1
#
_cell.length_a   1.000
_cell.length_b   1.000
_cell.length_c   1.000
_cell.angle_alpha   90.00
_cell.angle_beta   90.00
_cell.angle_gamma   90.00
#
_symmetry.space_group_name_H-M   'P 1'
#
loop_
_entity.id
_entity.type
_entity.pdbx_description
1 polymer ?
#
loop_
_entity_poly.entity_id
_entity_poly.type
_entity_poly.pdbx_seq_one_letter_code
_entity_poly.pdbx_strand_id
1 'polypeptide(L)'
;MLARTILATARSAPRAAAMARRRQLADTPQFRLLDPAFDASQMSEPVRRVLALQNASTADATKARSRAVAAAFRQHDADCGSTRVQVARLTVELEALAAHVAAHPKDKHSTRGYQLKISKRRRLLAYLKRRNPGDYDATLQALGLPTPKEGKKRRRARL
;
A
#
# COMPACT_ATOMS: atom_id res chain seq x y z
N MET A 1 60.81 -6.20 -2.06
CA MET A 1 60.39 -6.70 -3.39
C MET A 1 59.39 -7.83 -3.22
N LEU A 2 58.20 -7.65 -3.78
CA LEU A 2 57.31 -8.66 -4.40
C LEU A 2 56.86 -9.85 -3.51
N ALA A 3 55.65 -9.84 -2.95
CA ALA A 3 54.35 -10.12 -3.58
C ALA A 3 53.89 -11.58 -3.45
N ARG A 4 52.66 -11.72 -2.92
CA ARG A 4 51.62 -12.67 -3.34
C ARG A 4 51.92 -14.18 -3.25
N THR A 5 51.32 -14.83 -2.25
CA THR A 5 50.53 -16.05 -2.54
C THR A 5 49.39 -16.15 -1.54
N ILE A 6 48.18 -15.95 -2.05
CA ILE A 6 46.91 -16.03 -1.32
C ILE A 6 46.69 -17.50 -0.99
N LEU A 7 46.80 -17.87 0.29
CA LEU A 7 46.44 -19.21 0.76
C LEU A 7 44.92 -19.35 0.65
N ALA A 8 44.53 -20.07 -0.40
CA ALA A 8 43.20 -20.51 -0.70
C ALA A 8 42.71 -21.52 0.34
N THR A 9 42.03 -21.04 1.38
CA THR A 9 40.99 -21.83 2.06
C THR A 9 39.80 -20.91 2.28
N ALA A 10 39.16 -20.57 1.16
CA ALA A 10 37.82 -20.03 1.17
C ALA A 10 36.94 -20.97 2.00
N ARG A 11 36.37 -20.39 3.04
CA ARG A 11 35.35 -20.92 3.95
C ARG A 11 34.17 -21.49 3.14
N SER A 12 34.30 -22.71 2.63
CA SER A 12 33.21 -23.40 1.94
C SER A 12 32.26 -24.00 2.96
N ALA A 13 31.49 -23.14 3.62
CA ALA A 13 30.23 -23.56 4.21
C ALA A 13 29.43 -24.32 3.14
N PRO A 14 28.78 -25.45 3.46
CA PRO A 14 28.18 -26.29 2.46
C PRO A 14 27.14 -25.48 1.68
N ARG A 15 27.42 -25.29 0.39
CA ARG A 15 26.50 -24.66 -0.59
C ARG A 15 25.12 -25.32 -0.54
N ALA A 16 25.04 -26.57 -0.10
CA ALA A 16 23.82 -27.32 0.20
C ALA A 16 22.95 -26.72 1.32
N ALA A 17 23.52 -26.24 2.43
CA ALA A 17 22.75 -25.67 3.55
C ALA A 17 22.18 -24.27 3.21
N ALA A 18 22.92 -23.48 2.42
CA ALA A 18 22.43 -22.22 1.86
C ALA A 18 21.31 -22.45 0.83
N MET A 19 21.41 -23.52 0.02
CA MET A 19 20.35 -23.92 -0.91
C MET A 19 19.12 -24.51 -0.21
N ALA A 20 19.28 -25.24 0.88
CA ALA A 20 18.17 -25.76 1.68
C ALA A 20 17.38 -24.64 2.37
N ARG A 21 18.06 -23.63 2.94
CA ARG A 21 17.41 -22.41 3.47
C ARG A 21 16.75 -21.57 2.36
N ARG A 22 17.33 -21.55 1.16
CA ARG A 22 16.75 -20.88 -0.02
C ARG A 22 15.51 -21.59 -0.57
N ARG A 23 15.40 -22.92 -0.39
CA ARG A 23 14.20 -23.72 -0.70
C ARG A 23 13.06 -23.46 0.28
N GLN A 24 13.34 -23.42 1.59
CA GLN A 24 12.31 -23.22 2.61
C GLN A 24 11.61 -21.85 2.56
N LEU A 25 12.28 -20.80 2.05
CA LEU A 25 11.66 -19.48 1.84
C LEU A 25 10.84 -19.38 0.54
N ALA A 26 11.01 -20.35 -0.38
CA ALA A 26 10.31 -20.41 -1.66
C ALA A 26 9.06 -21.31 -1.61
N ASP A 27 9.02 -22.28 -0.70
CA ASP A 27 7.88 -23.20 -0.49
C ASP A 27 6.79 -22.62 0.41
N THR A 28 6.98 -21.43 1.00
CA THR A 28 5.83 -20.69 1.54
C THR A 28 5.02 -20.20 0.36
N PRO A 29 3.77 -20.66 0.17
CA PRO A 29 2.96 -20.15 -0.91
C PRO A 29 2.85 -18.62 -0.76
N GLN A 30 3.46 -17.87 -1.68
CA GLN A 30 3.36 -16.41 -1.76
C GLN A 30 1.97 -15.95 -2.23
N PHE A 31 0.93 -16.79 -2.08
CA PHE A 31 -0.44 -16.34 -2.24
C PHE A 31 -0.92 -15.81 -0.88
N ARG A 32 -0.93 -14.49 -0.75
CA ARG A 32 -1.72 -13.85 0.31
C ARG A 32 -3.19 -14.00 -0.08
N LEU A 33 -3.96 -14.76 0.70
CA LEU A 33 -5.40 -14.94 0.47
C LEU A 33 -6.13 -13.59 0.47
N LEU A 34 -7.15 -13.47 -0.37
CA LEU A 34 -7.93 -12.25 -0.58
C LEU A 34 -8.68 -11.83 0.71
N ASP A 35 -9.03 -12.80 1.55
CA ASP A 35 -9.61 -12.59 2.88
C ASP A 35 -8.96 -13.56 3.90
N PRO A 36 -8.50 -13.07 5.06
CA PRO A 36 -7.82 -13.88 6.07
C PRO A 36 -8.75 -14.85 6.84
N ALA A 37 -10.06 -14.70 6.67
CA ALA A 37 -11.07 -15.56 7.30
C ALA A 37 -11.42 -16.81 6.46
N PHE A 38 -10.90 -16.92 5.24
CA PHE A 38 -11.18 -18.06 4.37
C PHE A 38 -10.19 -19.20 4.63
N ASP A 39 -10.65 -20.25 5.30
CA ASP A 39 -9.84 -21.44 5.55
C ASP A 39 -9.71 -22.30 4.27
N ALA A 40 -8.65 -22.04 3.51
CA ALA A 40 -8.34 -22.77 2.28
C ALA A 40 -7.72 -24.16 2.53
N SER A 41 -7.51 -24.57 3.79
CA SER A 41 -6.79 -25.80 4.15
C SER A 41 -7.49 -27.08 3.67
N GLN A 42 -8.81 -27.06 3.49
CA GLN A 42 -9.59 -28.23 3.08
C GLN A 42 -9.73 -28.40 1.54
N MET A 43 -9.22 -27.45 0.75
CA MET A 43 -9.40 -27.46 -0.71
C MET A 43 -8.21 -28.06 -1.46
N SER A 44 -8.49 -28.61 -2.65
CA SER A 44 -7.46 -29.11 -3.57
C SER A 44 -6.56 -27.99 -4.09
N GLU A 45 -5.29 -28.32 -4.33
CA GLU A 45 -4.26 -27.36 -4.73
C GLU A 45 -4.62 -26.53 -5.99
N PRO A 46 -5.27 -27.08 -7.03
CA PRO A 46 -5.71 -26.29 -8.18
C PRO A 46 -6.73 -25.21 -7.80
N VAL A 47 -7.64 -25.50 -6.87
CA VAL A 47 -8.67 -24.55 -6.40
C VAL A 47 -8.03 -23.41 -5.61
N ARG A 48 -7.05 -23.72 -4.77
CA ARG A 48 -6.27 -22.70 -4.04
C ARG A 48 -5.55 -21.75 -4.99
N ARG A 49 -4.99 -22.28 -6.08
CA ARG A 49 -4.33 -21.46 -7.11
C ARG A 49 -5.32 -20.51 -7.78
N VAL A 50 -6.52 -20.97 -8.13
CA VAL A 50 -7.56 -20.12 -8.73
C VAL A 50 -7.99 -18.99 -7.78
N LEU A 51 -8.09 -19.29 -6.48
CA LEU A 51 -8.47 -18.32 -5.44
C LEU A 51 -7.32 -17.39 -5.01
N ALA A 52 -6.09 -17.61 -5.48
CA ALA A 52 -4.94 -16.78 -5.13
C ALA A 52 -5.08 -15.35 -5.67
N LEU A 53 -4.56 -14.38 -4.91
CA LEU A 53 -4.52 -12.97 -5.30
C LEU A 53 -3.85 -12.72 -6.68
N GLN A 54 -2.96 -13.62 -7.09
CA GLN A 54 -2.29 -13.56 -8.40
C GLN A 54 -3.26 -13.66 -9.58
N ASN A 55 -4.40 -14.33 -9.38
CA ASN A 55 -5.46 -14.48 -10.38
C ASN A 55 -6.64 -13.53 -10.12
N ALA A 56 -6.59 -12.72 -9.07
CA ALA A 56 -7.66 -11.80 -8.74
C ALA A 56 -7.74 -10.64 -9.74
N SER A 57 -8.95 -10.12 -9.93
CA SER A 57 -9.14 -8.90 -10.72
C SER A 57 -8.40 -7.72 -10.09
N THR A 58 -8.03 -6.72 -10.91
CA THR A 58 -7.41 -5.48 -10.42
C THR A 58 -8.30 -4.77 -9.38
N ALA A 59 -9.62 -4.86 -9.55
CA ALA A 59 -10.59 -4.32 -8.62
C ALA A 59 -10.55 -5.04 -7.26
N ASP A 60 -10.50 -6.38 -7.26
CA ASP A 60 -10.51 -7.16 -6.02
C ASP A 60 -9.17 -7.07 -5.28
N ALA A 61 -8.06 -7.03 -6.01
CA ALA A 61 -6.75 -6.73 -5.42
C ALA A 61 -6.73 -5.36 -4.74
N THR A 62 -7.37 -4.35 -5.36
CA THR A 62 -7.49 -3.01 -4.77
C THR A 62 -8.36 -3.03 -3.51
N LYS A 63 -9.51 -3.73 -3.53
CA LYS A 63 -10.38 -3.89 -2.35
C LYS A 63 -9.63 -4.56 -1.19
N ALA A 64 -8.91 -5.64 -1.45
CA ALA A 64 -8.13 -6.36 -0.44
C ALA A 64 -7.05 -5.46 0.18
N ARG A 65 -6.30 -4.71 -0.65
CA ARG A 65 -5.31 -3.71 -0.17
C ARG A 65 -5.97 -2.62 0.67
N SER A 66 -7.10 -2.08 0.22
CA SER A 66 -7.85 -1.06 0.95
C SER A 66 -8.38 -1.56 2.30
N ARG A 67 -8.80 -2.83 2.39
CA ARG A 67 -9.21 -3.46 3.67
C ARG A 67 -8.03 -3.60 4.63
N ALA A 68 -6.89 -4.10 4.14
CA ALA A 68 -5.67 -4.26 4.94
C ALA A 68 -5.15 -2.93 5.48
N VAL A 69 -5.08 -1.90 4.62
CA VAL A 69 -4.71 -0.55 5.03
C VAL A 69 -5.74 0.03 5.99
N ALA A 70 -7.04 -0.14 5.73
CA ALA A 70 -8.07 0.34 6.64
C ALA A 70 -7.92 -0.24 8.06
N ALA A 71 -7.59 -1.53 8.19
CA ALA A 71 -7.38 -2.19 9.49
C ALA A 71 -6.25 -1.54 10.30
N ALA A 72 -5.15 -1.13 9.64
CA ALA A 72 -4.02 -0.49 10.30
C ALA A 72 -4.31 0.92 10.84
N PHE A 73 -5.33 1.60 10.32
CA PHE A 73 -5.68 2.98 10.68
C PHE A 73 -6.93 3.08 11.57
N ARG A 74 -7.53 1.95 11.96
CA ARG A 74 -8.71 1.92 12.85
C ARG A 74 -8.33 2.37 14.26
N GLN A 75 -9.21 3.12 14.91
CA GLN A 75 -9.08 3.43 16.35
C GLN A 75 -9.65 2.31 17.23
N HIS A 76 -10.67 1.60 16.74
CA HIS A 76 -11.31 0.46 17.40
C HIS A 76 -11.69 -0.58 16.34
N ASP A 77 -11.93 -1.84 16.72
CA ASP A 77 -12.10 -2.95 15.77
C ASP A 77 -13.21 -2.71 14.73
N ALA A 78 -14.30 -2.06 15.15
CA ALA A 78 -15.43 -1.72 14.28
C ALA A 78 -15.29 -0.39 13.50
N ASP A 79 -14.15 0.31 13.59
CA ASP A 79 -13.98 1.62 12.96
C ASP A 79 -13.85 1.51 11.43
N CYS A 80 -14.94 1.81 10.74
CA CYS A 80 -14.99 1.82 9.29
C CYS A 80 -15.12 3.23 8.69
N GLY A 81 -15.33 4.23 9.54
CA GLY A 81 -15.85 5.54 9.15
C GLY A 81 -15.01 6.72 9.59
N SER A 82 -13.99 6.54 10.44
CA SER A 82 -13.13 7.65 10.84
C SER A 82 -12.43 8.31 9.67
N THR A 83 -12.13 9.61 9.82
CA THR A 83 -11.48 10.39 8.76
C THR A 83 -10.12 9.79 8.37
N ARG A 84 -9.37 9.23 9.33
CA ARG A 84 -8.08 8.56 9.11
C ARG A 84 -8.24 7.34 8.20
N VAL A 85 -9.18 6.45 8.53
CA VAL A 85 -9.50 5.24 7.73
C VAL A 85 -9.94 5.62 6.31
N GLN A 86 -10.81 6.63 6.17
CA GLN A 86 -11.27 7.09 4.86
C GLN A 86 -10.14 7.65 3.98
N VAL A 87 -9.22 8.44 4.57
CA VAL A 87 -8.05 8.98 3.85
C VAL A 87 -7.12 7.85 3.40
N ALA A 88 -6.91 6.84 4.24
CA ALA A 88 -6.07 5.70 3.92
C ALA A 88 -6.64 4.87 2.75
N ARG A 89 -7.96 4.56 2.78
CA ARG A 89 -8.66 3.88 1.65
C ARG A 89 -8.56 4.66 0.34
N LEU A 90 -8.82 5.97 0.38
CA LEU A 90 -8.73 6.83 -0.80
C LEU A 90 -7.32 6.87 -1.37
N THR A 91 -6.29 6.73 -0.54
CA THR A 91 -4.90 6.73 -1.00
C THR A 91 -4.58 5.47 -1.81
N VAL A 92 -4.98 4.29 -1.32
CA VAL A 92 -4.84 3.03 -2.07
C VAL A 92 -5.59 3.08 -3.40
N GLU A 93 -6.81 3.62 -3.40
CA GLU A 93 -7.58 3.78 -4.63
C GLU A 93 -6.91 4.75 -5.62
N LEU A 94 -6.39 5.87 -5.14
CA LEU A 94 -5.70 6.85 -5.99
C LEU A 94 -4.44 6.25 -6.62
N GLU A 95 -3.64 5.49 -5.86
CA GLU A 95 -2.46 4.81 -6.39
C GLU A 95 -2.81 3.80 -7.48
N ALA A 96 -3.88 3.02 -7.28
CA ALA A 96 -4.37 2.08 -8.29
C ALA A 96 -4.86 2.78 -9.57
N LEU A 97 -5.58 3.90 -9.44
CA LEU A 97 -6.08 4.67 -10.59
C LEU A 97 -4.99 5.48 -11.32
N ALA A 98 -3.92 5.88 -10.63
CA ALA A 98 -2.89 6.76 -11.19
C ALA A 98 -2.24 6.15 -12.45
N ALA A 99 -1.92 4.86 -12.43
CA ALA A 99 -1.35 4.15 -13.58
C ALA A 99 -2.29 4.15 -14.79
N HIS A 100 -3.59 3.93 -14.58
CA HIS A 100 -4.59 3.93 -15.65
C HIS A 100 -4.75 5.32 -16.27
N VAL A 101 -4.84 6.37 -15.45
CA VAL A 101 -4.96 7.76 -15.95
C VAL A 101 -3.71 8.19 -16.71
N ALA A 102 -2.52 7.76 -16.28
CA ALA A 102 -1.27 8.04 -16.98
C ALA A 102 -1.19 7.32 -18.33
N ALA A 103 -1.61 6.05 -18.39
CA ALA A 103 -1.61 5.26 -19.63
C ALA A 103 -2.67 5.72 -20.64
N HIS A 104 -3.81 6.25 -20.18
CA HIS A 104 -4.95 6.63 -21.01
C HIS A 104 -5.33 8.11 -20.88
N PRO A 105 -4.51 9.05 -21.39
CA PRO A 105 -4.73 10.49 -21.23
C PRO A 105 -6.00 11.02 -21.93
N LYS A 106 -6.55 10.25 -22.87
CA LYS A 106 -7.78 10.59 -23.60
C LYS A 106 -9.05 10.25 -22.81
N ASP A 107 -8.99 9.38 -21.80
CA ASP A 107 -10.15 9.07 -20.96
C ASP A 107 -10.40 10.19 -19.92
N LYS A 108 -11.35 11.07 -20.24
CA LYS A 108 -11.73 12.20 -19.39
C LYS A 108 -12.63 11.80 -18.22
N HIS A 109 -13.38 10.71 -18.33
CA HIS A 109 -14.25 10.24 -17.24
C HIS A 109 -13.41 9.69 -16.08
N SER A 110 -12.44 8.85 -16.39
CA SER A 110 -11.49 8.32 -15.39
C SER A 110 -10.64 9.42 -14.77
N THR A 111 -10.17 10.37 -15.58
CA THR A 111 -9.42 11.54 -15.09
C THR A 111 -10.26 12.39 -14.13
N ARG A 112 -11.54 12.66 -14.47
CA ARG A 112 -12.47 13.39 -13.60
C ARG A 112 -12.69 12.65 -12.28
N GLY A 113 -12.92 11.33 -12.34
CA GLY A 113 -13.09 10.49 -11.14
C GLY A 113 -11.85 10.55 -10.23
N TYR A 114 -10.66 10.46 -10.81
CA TYR A 114 -9.39 10.59 -10.10
C TYR A 114 -9.25 11.95 -9.41
N GLN A 115 -9.52 13.05 -10.12
CA GLN A 115 -9.47 14.41 -9.55
C GLN A 115 -10.48 14.63 -8.42
N LEU A 116 -11.70 14.07 -8.54
CA LEU A 116 -12.71 14.12 -7.49
C LEU A 116 -12.23 13.38 -6.23
N LYS A 117 -11.60 12.21 -6.38
CA LYS A 117 -11.00 11.47 -5.25
C LYS A 117 -9.88 12.24 -4.57
N ILE A 118 -8.97 12.87 -5.34
CA ILE A 118 -7.93 13.76 -4.78
C ILE A 118 -8.57 14.88 -3.97
N SER A 119 -9.59 15.53 -4.53
CA SER A 119 -10.28 16.65 -3.89
C SER A 119 -11.01 16.23 -2.62
N LYS A 120 -11.63 15.05 -2.61
CA LYS A 120 -12.23 14.45 -1.41
C LYS A 120 -11.17 14.19 -0.33
N ARG A 121 -10.03 13.58 -0.68
CA ARG A 121 -8.93 13.32 0.25
C ARG A 121 -8.39 14.61 0.86
N ARG A 122 -8.19 15.66 0.04
CA ARG A 122 -7.76 16.99 0.51
C ARG A 122 -8.74 17.60 1.51
N ARG A 123 -10.05 17.51 1.26
CA ARG A 123 -11.09 17.99 2.18
C ARG A 123 -11.08 17.24 3.52
N LEU A 124 -10.92 15.92 3.49
CA LEU A 124 -10.83 15.10 4.71
C LEU A 124 -9.58 15.43 5.53
N LEU A 125 -8.43 15.60 4.87
CA LEU A 125 -7.19 16.02 5.54
C LEU A 125 -7.31 17.43 6.15
N ALA A 126 -7.95 18.37 5.45
CA ALA A 126 -8.21 19.71 5.99
C ALA A 126 -9.19 19.69 7.17
N TYR A 127 -10.15 18.76 7.18
CA TYR A 127 -11.01 18.52 8.34
C TYR A 127 -10.21 17.97 9.52
N LEU A 128 -9.37 16.95 9.29
CA LEU A 128 -8.53 16.34 10.31
C LEU A 128 -7.58 17.37 10.94
N LYS A 129 -6.90 18.20 10.13
CA LYS A 129 -6.01 19.28 10.60
C LYS A 129 -6.73 20.26 11.53
N ARG A 130 -8.01 20.58 11.27
CA ARG A 130 -8.81 21.49 12.10
C ARG A 130 -9.27 20.86 13.40
N ARG A 131 -9.57 19.56 13.41
CA ARG A 131 -10.18 18.89 14.57
C ARG A 131 -9.15 18.24 15.49
N ASN A 132 -8.14 17.58 14.93
CA ASN A 132 -7.04 17.01 15.68
C ASN A 132 -5.73 17.10 14.86
N PRO A 133 -4.86 18.09 15.14
CA PRO A 133 -3.62 18.27 14.40
C PRO A 133 -2.63 17.11 14.61
N GLY A 134 -2.61 16.49 15.80
CA GLY A 134 -1.72 15.35 16.07
C GLY A 134 -2.06 14.13 15.21
N ASP A 135 -3.36 13.82 15.07
CA ASP A 135 -3.82 12.75 14.18
C ASP A 135 -3.52 13.05 12.70
N TYR A 136 -3.58 14.33 12.32
CA TYR A 136 -3.25 14.77 10.97
C TYR A 136 -1.78 14.50 10.63
N ASP A 137 -0.86 14.92 11.50
CA ASP A 137 0.58 14.71 11.29
C ASP A 137 0.93 13.22 11.28
N ALA A 138 0.39 12.44 12.23
CA ALA A 138 0.57 10.99 12.27
C ALA A 138 0.06 10.30 11.01
N THR A 139 -1.11 10.71 10.51
CA THR A 139 -1.70 10.13 9.28
C THR A 139 -0.89 10.50 8.03
N LEU A 140 -0.38 11.73 7.95
CA LEU A 140 0.49 12.14 6.84
C LEU A 140 1.81 11.36 6.82
N GLN A 141 2.46 11.21 7.98
CA GLN A 141 3.71 10.47 8.11
C GLN A 141 3.50 9.00 7.74
N ALA A 142 2.44 8.36 8.26
CA ALA A 142 2.14 6.96 7.98
C ALA A 142 1.83 6.69 6.50
N LEU A 143 1.22 7.64 5.79
CA LEU A 143 0.88 7.50 4.37
C LEU A 143 1.95 8.09 3.42
N GLY A 144 3.03 8.68 3.94
CA GLY A 144 4.07 9.31 3.13
C GLY A 144 3.55 10.48 2.26
N LEU A 145 2.47 11.14 2.68
CA LEU A 145 1.85 12.22 1.90
C LEU A 145 2.60 13.54 2.09
N PRO A 146 2.84 14.31 1.01
CA PRO A 146 3.53 15.58 1.12
C PRO A 146 2.71 16.58 1.94
N THR A 147 3.38 17.28 2.86
CA THR A 147 2.76 18.36 3.62
C THR A 147 2.41 19.50 2.66
N PRO A 148 1.17 20.01 2.69
CA PRO A 148 0.81 21.17 1.89
C PRO A 148 1.60 22.38 2.39
N LYS A 149 2.38 23.00 1.49
CA LYS A 149 3.08 24.25 1.80
C LYS A 149 2.05 25.31 2.18
N GLU A 150 2.21 25.92 3.36
CA GLU A 150 1.32 26.98 3.82
C GLU A 150 1.34 28.11 2.78
N GLY A 151 0.21 28.35 2.12
CA GLY A 151 0.12 29.42 1.14
C GLY A 151 0.32 30.76 1.84
N LYS A 152 1.22 31.62 1.31
CA LYS A 152 1.39 33.01 1.78
C LYS A 152 -0.01 33.63 1.88
N LYS A 153 -0.44 34.02 3.09
CA LYS A 153 -1.73 34.68 3.31
C LYS A 153 -1.78 35.90 2.40
N ARG A 154 -2.54 35.82 1.30
CA ARG A 154 -2.88 37.02 0.52
C ARG A 154 -3.74 37.86 1.44
N ARG A 155 -3.13 38.86 2.10
CA ARG A 155 -3.85 39.90 2.81
C ARG A 155 -4.83 40.49 1.81
N ARG A 156 -6.11 40.15 1.90
CA ARG A 156 -7.15 40.87 1.18
C ARG A 156 -7.12 42.27 1.76
N ALA A 157 -6.54 43.22 1.02
CA ALA A 157 -6.72 44.63 1.31
C ALA A 157 -8.24 44.85 1.34
N ARG A 158 -8.75 45.27 2.49
CA ARG A 158 -10.12 45.79 2.58
C ARG A 158 -10.09 47.11 1.82
N LEU A 159 -10.83 47.17 0.71
CA LEU A 159 -11.25 48.42 0.06
C LEU A 159 -12.50 48.91 0.78
#